data_AF-A0A7S1KXP9-F1
#
_entry.id   AF-A0A7S1KXP9-F1
#
_cell.length_a   1.000
_cell.length_b   1.000
_cell.length_c   1.000
_cell.angle_alpha   90.00
_cell.angle_beta   90.00
_cell.angle_gamma   90.00
#
_symmetry.space_group_name_H-M   'P 1'
#
loop_
_entity.id
_entity.type
_entity.pdbx_description
1 polymer ?
#
loop_
_entity_poly.entity_id
_entity_poly.type
_entity_poly.pdbx_seq_one_letter_code
_entity_poly.pdbx_strand_id
1 'polypeptide(L)'
;ICVPSTREEDKDENMTKISEDKKLGVWRAPYVHSFFDTRVVRRSNMLQADLGNQPYGAAMSFMEYAMLPAEQVAAAKRNVKEGRDDQAKPMGQYGMTLEEEEAMLKSEGREFKEGEGPSVEDISDAWSGFFLHAESVNGNQAKCSFVGADGYYETSRIAIETALTLRYDRSKLAFKGGVLTPSAAGGTALVDRLVASGVKFKMGEWMESSDLAPPS
;
A
#
# COMPACT_ATOMS: atom_id res chain seq x y z
N ILE A 1 12.66 19.83 -11.34
CA ILE A 1 11.58 20.53 -10.61
C ILE A 1 10.31 19.72 -10.84
N CYS A 2 9.69 19.27 -9.74
CA CYS A 2 8.50 18.42 -9.74
C CYS A 2 7.38 19.13 -10.49
N VAL A 3 6.95 18.61 -11.64
CA VAL A 3 5.64 18.95 -12.17
C VAL A 3 4.68 17.98 -11.46
N PRO A 4 3.78 18.45 -10.58
CA PRO A 4 2.68 17.62 -10.13
C PRO A 4 2.02 17.06 -11.39
N SER A 5 1.86 15.74 -11.47
CA SER A 5 1.19 15.15 -12.63
C SER A 5 -0.18 15.84 -12.78
N THR A 6 -0.36 16.63 -13.84
CA THR A 6 -1.61 17.35 -14.13
C THR A 6 -2.67 16.42 -14.73
N ARG A 7 -2.44 15.12 -14.64
CA ARG A 7 -3.28 14.13 -15.26
C ARG A 7 -4.51 13.91 -14.39
N GLU A 8 -5.65 13.78 -15.06
CA GLU A 8 -6.94 13.62 -14.38
C GLU A 8 -6.92 12.40 -13.46
N GLU A 9 -6.28 11.29 -13.86
CA GLU A 9 -6.19 10.07 -13.05
C GLU A 9 -5.38 10.25 -11.76
N ASP A 10 -4.38 11.13 -11.74
CA ASP A 10 -3.47 11.29 -10.59
C ASP A 10 -4.02 12.24 -9.52
N LYS A 11 -5.18 12.87 -9.77
CA LYS A 11 -5.79 13.83 -8.85
C LYS A 11 -6.27 13.16 -7.57
N ASP A 12 -5.95 13.79 -6.44
CA ASP A 12 -6.34 13.37 -5.09
C ASP A 12 -7.87 13.13 -4.98
N GLU A 13 -8.69 13.88 -5.72
CA GLU A 13 -10.15 13.70 -5.75
C GLU A 13 -10.61 12.28 -6.17
N ASN A 14 -9.82 11.58 -6.99
CA ASN A 14 -10.11 10.21 -7.40
C ASN A 14 -9.96 9.19 -6.27
N MET A 15 -9.26 9.54 -5.19
CA MET A 15 -9.02 8.69 -4.01
C MET A 15 -9.92 9.07 -2.83
N THR A 16 -10.81 10.08 -2.99
CA THR A 16 -11.71 10.55 -1.92
C THR A 16 -13.09 9.91 -1.92
N LYS A 17 -13.41 9.10 -2.94
CA LYS A 17 -14.76 8.55 -3.14
C LYS A 17 -14.71 7.04 -3.25
N ILE A 18 -15.78 6.40 -2.79
CA ILE A 18 -16.01 5.01 -3.10
C ILE A 18 -16.34 4.88 -4.59
N SER A 19 -15.71 3.91 -5.24
CA SER A 19 -15.96 3.63 -6.64
C SER A 19 -15.77 2.14 -6.94
N GLU A 20 -16.51 1.65 -7.93
CA GLU A 20 -16.28 0.31 -8.49
C GLU A 20 -15.19 0.39 -9.56
N ASP A 21 -14.16 -0.45 -9.42
CA ASP A 21 -13.26 -0.75 -10.51
C ASP A 21 -13.86 -1.90 -11.34
N LYS A 22 -14.60 -1.54 -12.40
CA LYS A 22 -15.26 -2.53 -13.26
C LYS A 22 -14.30 -3.48 -13.97
N LYS A 23 -13.06 -3.05 -14.20
CA LYS A 23 -12.04 -3.87 -14.86
C LYS A 23 -11.54 -4.97 -13.93
N LEU A 24 -11.36 -4.62 -12.66
CA LEU A 24 -10.86 -5.53 -11.64
C LEU A 24 -11.97 -6.26 -10.87
N GLY A 25 -13.22 -5.80 -11.00
CA GLY A 25 -14.38 -6.36 -10.30
C GLY A 25 -14.37 -6.08 -8.79
N VAL A 26 -13.64 -5.04 -8.35
CA VAL A 26 -13.47 -4.70 -6.93
C VAL A 26 -14.07 -3.34 -6.60
N TRP A 27 -14.44 -3.17 -5.34
CA TRP A 27 -14.85 -1.88 -4.80
C TRP A 27 -13.69 -1.23 -4.08
N ARG A 28 -13.47 0.04 -4.40
CA ARG A 28 -12.38 0.88 -3.89
C ARG A 28 -12.97 1.88 -2.92
N ALA A 29 -12.30 2.08 -1.79
CA ALA A 29 -12.59 3.08 -0.80
C ALA A 29 -11.39 4.02 -0.58
N PRO A 30 -11.63 5.22 -0.03
CA PRO A 30 -10.56 6.10 0.40
C PRO A 30 -9.65 5.40 1.42
N TYR A 31 -8.36 5.63 1.28
CA TYR A 31 -7.33 5.18 2.21
C TYR A 31 -6.45 6.37 2.57
N VAL A 32 -6.37 6.69 3.87
CA VAL A 32 -5.73 7.92 4.36
C VAL A 32 -4.27 8.03 3.91
N HIS A 33 -3.53 6.93 3.91
CA HIS A 33 -2.11 6.96 3.55
C HIS A 33 -1.85 7.14 2.04
N SER A 34 -2.86 6.88 1.18
CA SER A 34 -2.73 7.02 -0.28
C SER A 34 -2.27 8.42 -0.73
N PHE A 35 -2.63 9.47 0.02
CA PHE A 35 -2.19 10.84 -0.26
C PHE A 35 -0.66 10.97 -0.11
N PHE A 36 -0.03 10.22 0.79
CA PHE A 36 1.42 10.24 0.96
C PHE A 36 2.09 9.20 0.05
N ASP A 37 1.57 7.99 0.04
CA ASP A 37 2.19 6.83 -0.61
C ASP A 37 2.31 7.00 -2.12
N THR A 38 1.27 7.53 -2.76
CA THR A 38 1.31 7.82 -4.21
C THR A 38 2.44 8.78 -4.58
N ARG A 39 2.74 9.77 -3.72
CA ARG A 39 3.83 10.73 -3.94
C ARG A 39 5.20 10.05 -3.71
N VAL A 40 5.32 9.18 -2.71
CA VAL A 40 6.56 8.42 -2.43
C VAL A 40 6.88 7.44 -3.56
N VAL A 41 5.88 6.72 -4.07
CA VAL A 41 6.04 5.77 -5.18
C VAL A 41 6.47 6.49 -6.46
N ARG A 42 5.76 7.57 -6.84
CA ARG A 42 6.12 8.37 -8.02
C ARG A 42 7.53 8.96 -7.91
N ARG A 43 7.92 9.45 -6.72
CA ARG A 43 9.30 9.95 -6.47
C ARG A 43 10.34 8.85 -6.53
N SER A 44 10.04 7.64 -6.03
CA SER A 44 10.95 6.49 -6.15
C SER A 44 11.15 6.12 -7.62
N ASN A 45 10.10 6.12 -8.43
CA ASN A 45 10.20 5.92 -9.88
C ASN A 45 11.06 6.99 -10.57
N MET A 46 10.87 8.26 -10.22
CA MET A 46 11.72 9.35 -10.74
C MET A 46 13.18 9.20 -10.31
N LEU A 47 13.43 8.84 -9.05
CA LEU A 47 14.77 8.62 -8.55
C LEU A 47 15.48 7.49 -9.30
N GLN A 48 14.78 6.40 -9.63
CA GLN A 48 15.32 5.34 -10.49
C GLN A 48 15.72 5.87 -11.87
N ALA A 49 14.92 6.77 -12.45
CA ALA A 49 15.23 7.40 -13.73
C ALA A 49 16.45 8.34 -13.64
N ASP A 50 16.47 9.22 -12.64
CA ASP A 50 17.53 10.22 -12.44
C ASP A 50 18.90 9.57 -12.17
N LEU A 51 18.91 8.41 -11.52
CA LEU A 51 20.11 7.64 -11.23
C LEU A 51 20.50 6.66 -12.36
N GLY A 52 19.80 6.69 -13.51
CA GLY A 52 20.14 5.90 -14.69
C GLY A 52 19.85 4.39 -14.56
N ASN A 53 18.91 4.00 -13.70
CA ASN A 53 18.46 2.61 -13.57
C ASN A 53 17.18 2.38 -14.40
N GLN A 54 16.37 1.38 -14.04
CA GLN A 54 15.14 1.00 -14.73
C GLN A 54 13.92 1.57 -14.00
N PRO A 55 13.40 2.75 -14.38
CA PRO A 55 12.11 3.23 -13.89
C PRO A 55 10.95 2.44 -14.54
N TYR A 56 9.78 2.47 -13.91
CA TYR A 56 8.51 1.96 -14.47
C TYR A 56 7.99 2.81 -15.64
N GLY A 57 8.59 3.96 -15.89
CA GLY A 57 8.34 4.82 -17.05
C GLY A 57 8.19 6.29 -16.67
N ALA A 58 8.49 7.18 -17.62
CA ALA A 58 8.34 8.63 -17.42
C ALA A 58 6.86 9.05 -17.25
N ALA A 59 5.95 8.28 -17.83
CA ALA A 59 4.51 8.48 -17.73
C ALA A 59 3.84 7.55 -16.69
N MET A 60 4.58 7.04 -15.71
CA MET A 60 3.98 6.19 -14.67
C MET A 60 2.93 6.97 -13.86
N SER A 61 1.75 6.37 -13.68
CA SER A 61 0.72 6.78 -12.73
C SER A 61 0.58 5.70 -11.66
N PHE A 62 0.16 6.10 -10.46
CA PHE A 62 -0.03 5.19 -9.34
C PHE A 62 -1.13 5.72 -8.45
N MET A 63 -2.11 4.87 -8.16
CA MET A 63 -3.21 5.15 -7.25
C MET A 63 -3.33 4.01 -6.27
N GLU A 64 -3.74 4.32 -5.05
CA GLU A 64 -3.90 3.35 -3.98
C GLU A 64 -5.26 3.54 -3.33
N TYR A 65 -5.87 2.42 -2.98
CA TYR A 65 -7.23 2.36 -2.45
C TYR A 65 -7.31 1.27 -1.40
N ALA A 66 -8.19 1.46 -0.43
CA ALA A 66 -8.66 0.35 0.38
C ALA A 66 -9.59 -0.51 -0.48
N MET A 67 -9.39 -1.82 -0.46
CA MET A 67 -10.28 -2.76 -1.13
C MET A 67 -11.42 -3.15 -0.18
N LEU A 68 -12.67 -2.88 -0.58
CA LEU A 68 -13.83 -3.19 0.26
C LEU A 68 -14.31 -4.63 0.04
N PRO A 69 -14.58 -5.38 1.13
CA PRO A 69 -15.30 -6.64 1.05
C PRO A 69 -16.70 -6.45 0.44
N ALA A 70 -17.16 -7.42 -0.34
CA ALA A 70 -18.48 -7.36 -0.99
C ALA A 70 -19.64 -7.12 0.00
N GLU A 71 -19.53 -7.64 1.23
CA GLU A 71 -20.52 -7.43 2.28
C GLU A 71 -20.59 -5.98 2.77
N GLN A 72 -19.44 -5.33 2.93
CA GLN A 72 -19.39 -3.91 3.31
C GLN A 72 -19.96 -3.02 2.20
N VAL A 73 -19.70 -3.36 0.93
CA VAL A 73 -20.28 -2.67 -0.23
C VAL A 73 -21.81 -2.82 -0.22
N ALA A 74 -22.33 -4.02 0.07
CA ALA A 74 -23.76 -4.27 0.14
C ALA A 74 -24.42 -3.49 1.28
N ALA A 75 -23.76 -3.40 2.44
CA ALA A 75 -24.21 -2.60 3.59
C ALA A 75 -24.22 -1.10 3.26
N ALA A 76 -23.14 -0.58 2.66
CA ALA A 76 -23.04 0.82 2.25
C ALA A 76 -24.14 1.21 1.25
N LYS A 77 -24.38 0.39 0.22
CA LYS A 77 -25.47 0.59 -0.74
C LYS A 77 -26.86 0.57 -0.07
N ARG A 78 -27.05 -0.29 0.93
CA ARG A 78 -28.31 -0.34 1.70
C ARG A 78 -28.51 0.94 2.51
N ASN A 79 -27.48 1.44 3.18
CA ASN A 79 -27.55 2.67 3.97
C ASN A 79 -27.93 3.89 3.10
N VAL A 80 -27.35 4.00 1.90
CA VAL A 80 -27.75 5.05 0.94
C VAL A 80 -29.21 4.91 0.51
N LYS A 81 -29.64 3.69 0.15
CA LYS A 81 -31.02 3.44 -0.26
C LYS A 81 -32.04 3.76 0.84
N GLU A 82 -31.67 3.54 2.10
CA GLU A 82 -32.51 3.82 3.26
C GLU A 82 -32.39 5.27 3.77
N GLY A 83 -31.64 6.13 3.07
CA GLY A 83 -31.45 7.54 3.44
C GLY A 83 -30.67 7.75 4.74
N ARG A 84 -29.90 6.73 5.16
CA ARG A 84 -29.06 6.78 6.37
C ARG A 84 -27.67 7.37 6.12
N ASP A 85 -27.27 7.48 4.85
CA ASP A 85 -26.00 8.07 4.40
C ASP A 85 -26.17 8.63 2.99
N ASP A 86 -25.53 9.76 2.69
CA ASP A 86 -25.58 10.43 1.39
C ASP A 86 -24.47 9.93 0.43
N GLN A 87 -23.38 9.33 0.94
CA GLN A 87 -22.17 9.03 0.16
C GLN A 87 -21.61 7.61 0.29
N ALA A 88 -22.41 6.69 0.83
CA ALA A 88 -22.05 5.28 1.00
C ALA A 88 -20.76 5.06 1.79
N LYS A 89 -20.38 5.93 2.74
CA LYS A 89 -19.06 5.86 3.40
C LYS A 89 -18.81 4.43 3.91
N PRO A 90 -17.61 3.85 3.67
CA PRO A 90 -17.29 2.57 4.25
C PRO A 90 -17.25 2.72 5.78
N MET A 91 -17.65 1.67 6.48
CA MET A 91 -17.68 1.66 7.94
C MET A 91 -16.31 1.24 8.48
N GLY A 92 -15.84 1.91 9.54
CA GLY A 92 -14.55 1.62 10.19
C GLY A 92 -13.39 2.47 9.66
N GLN A 93 -12.15 1.99 9.79
CA GLN A 93 -10.93 2.74 9.44
C GLN A 93 -10.86 3.19 7.96
N TYR A 94 -11.63 2.54 7.09
CA TYR A 94 -11.66 2.84 5.66
C TYR A 94 -12.70 3.94 5.39
N GLY A 95 -12.25 5.15 5.06
CA GLY A 95 -13.12 6.30 4.74
C GLY A 95 -13.14 7.41 5.81
N MET A 96 -12.36 7.26 6.87
CA MET A 96 -12.05 8.33 7.81
C MET A 96 -10.93 9.22 7.26
N THR A 97 -10.87 10.45 7.75
CA THR A 97 -9.71 11.34 7.64
C THR A 97 -8.63 10.95 8.66
N LEU A 98 -7.40 11.42 8.46
CA LEU A 98 -6.31 11.20 9.43
C LEU A 98 -6.68 11.71 10.83
N GLU A 99 -7.30 12.89 10.91
CA GLU A 99 -7.73 13.49 12.18
C GLU A 99 -8.80 12.64 12.89
N GLU A 100 -9.74 12.08 12.13
CA GLU A 100 -10.76 11.16 12.65
C GLU A 100 -10.14 9.84 13.13
N GLU A 101 -9.13 9.33 12.40
CA GLU A 101 -8.37 8.14 12.77
C GLU A 101 -7.58 8.33 14.06
N GLU A 102 -6.83 9.44 14.16
CA GLU A 102 -6.09 9.80 15.38
C GLU A 102 -7.04 9.96 16.58
N ALA A 103 -8.19 10.63 16.40
CA ALA A 103 -9.17 10.81 17.45
C ALA A 103 -9.78 9.48 17.91
N MET A 104 -10.07 8.57 16.98
CA MET A 104 -10.58 7.23 17.27
C MET A 104 -9.54 6.42 18.06
N LEU A 105 -8.31 6.33 17.55
CA LEU A 105 -7.21 5.62 18.21
C LEU A 105 -6.96 6.16 19.62
N LYS A 106 -7.00 7.48 19.80
CA LYS A 106 -6.91 8.13 21.11
C LYS A 106 -8.07 7.73 22.02
N SER A 107 -9.30 7.69 21.51
CA SER A 107 -10.47 7.30 22.30
C SER A 107 -10.46 5.83 22.71
N GLU A 108 -9.87 4.97 21.87
CA GLU A 108 -9.69 3.54 22.13
C GLU A 108 -8.47 3.24 23.02
N GLY A 109 -7.67 4.26 23.39
CA GLY A 109 -6.43 4.09 24.15
C GLY A 109 -5.31 3.42 23.35
N ARG A 110 -5.41 3.43 22.02
CA ARG A 110 -4.45 2.86 21.05
C ARG A 110 -3.51 3.91 20.44
N GLU A 111 -3.47 5.10 21.04
CA GLU A 111 -2.46 6.12 20.77
C GLU A 111 -1.19 5.77 21.55
N PHE A 112 -0.21 5.16 20.86
CA PHE A 112 1.07 4.82 21.46
C PHE A 112 1.99 6.04 21.47
N LYS A 113 2.68 6.27 22.59
CA LYS A 113 3.74 7.29 22.65
C LYS A 113 4.97 6.83 21.87
N GLU A 114 5.88 7.76 21.59
CA GLU A 114 7.18 7.42 21.04
C GLU A 114 7.90 6.42 21.93
N GLY A 115 8.30 5.28 21.35
CA GLY A 115 8.92 4.16 22.08
C GLY A 115 7.95 3.18 22.72
N GLU A 116 6.64 3.45 22.68
CA GLU A 116 5.57 2.51 22.99
C GLU A 116 5.00 1.94 21.68
N GLY A 117 4.40 0.76 21.75
CA GLY A 117 3.75 0.11 20.62
C GLY A 117 2.75 -0.93 21.13
N PRO A 118 1.92 -1.50 20.24
CA PRO A 118 0.99 -2.54 20.63
C PRO A 118 1.75 -3.75 21.18
N SER A 119 1.10 -4.54 22.04
CA SER A 119 1.72 -5.77 22.51
C SER A 119 1.88 -6.75 21.35
N VAL A 120 2.80 -7.71 21.47
CA VAL A 120 3.01 -8.73 20.42
C VAL A 120 1.73 -9.56 20.24
N GLU A 121 1.03 -9.84 21.33
CA GLU A 121 -0.25 -10.55 21.35
C GLU A 121 -1.36 -9.75 20.64
N ASP A 122 -1.36 -8.42 20.74
CA ASP A 122 -2.36 -7.57 20.08
C ASP A 122 -2.23 -7.57 18.56
N ILE A 123 -1.03 -7.82 18.03
CA ILE A 123 -0.73 -7.78 16.60
C ILE A 123 -0.52 -9.15 15.96
N SER A 124 -0.49 -10.23 16.75
CA SER A 124 -0.16 -11.58 16.24
C SER A 124 -1.19 -12.11 15.25
N ASP A 125 -2.46 -11.71 15.41
CA ASP A 125 -3.56 -12.18 14.57
C ASP A 125 -3.93 -11.18 13.47
N ALA A 126 -3.23 -10.04 13.40
CA ALA A 126 -3.42 -9.00 12.40
C ALA A 126 -2.47 -9.19 11.22
N TRP A 127 -2.95 -8.86 10.03
CA TRP A 127 -2.21 -8.99 8.78
C TRP A 127 -2.63 -7.93 7.78
N SER A 128 -1.75 -7.64 6.83
CA SER A 128 -2.01 -6.69 5.74
C SER A 128 -1.79 -7.36 4.39
N GLY A 129 -2.74 -7.15 3.48
CA GLY A 129 -2.69 -7.66 2.12
C GLY A 129 -2.74 -6.52 1.11
N PHE A 130 -1.85 -6.58 0.12
CA PHE A 130 -1.76 -5.59 -0.94
C PHE A 130 -1.94 -6.27 -2.29
N PHE A 131 -2.76 -5.66 -3.15
CA PHE A 131 -3.19 -6.23 -4.42
C PHE A 131 -2.91 -5.21 -5.52
N LEU A 132 -1.90 -5.52 -6.33
CA LEU A 132 -1.38 -4.63 -7.36
C LEU A 132 -1.86 -5.09 -8.72
N HIS A 133 -2.32 -4.15 -9.52
CA HIS A 133 -2.59 -4.33 -10.94
C HIS A 133 -1.88 -3.22 -11.71
N ALA A 134 -1.07 -3.62 -12.69
CA ALA A 134 -0.32 -2.71 -13.54
C ALA A 134 -0.74 -2.91 -15.00
N GLU A 135 -0.77 -1.82 -15.75
CA GLU A 135 -1.03 -1.80 -17.19
C GLU A 135 0.00 -0.93 -17.88
N SER A 136 0.58 -1.45 -18.97
CA SER A 136 1.53 -0.69 -19.79
C SER A 136 0.81 0.13 -20.86
N VAL A 137 1.51 1.11 -21.43
CA VAL A 137 1.00 1.93 -22.54
C VAL A 137 0.65 1.11 -23.80
N ASN A 138 1.16 -0.11 -23.91
CA ASN A 138 0.88 -1.03 -25.02
C ASN A 138 -0.22 -2.05 -24.66
N GLY A 139 -0.90 -1.89 -23.51
CA GLY A 139 -2.00 -2.75 -23.07
C GLY A 139 -1.57 -4.06 -22.38
N ASN A 140 -0.27 -4.26 -22.13
CA ASN A 140 0.18 -5.42 -21.35
C ASN A 140 -0.23 -5.25 -19.90
N GLN A 141 -0.64 -6.33 -19.24
CA GLN A 141 -1.12 -6.31 -17.86
C GLN A 141 -0.29 -7.22 -16.97
N ALA A 142 -0.16 -6.85 -15.71
CA ALA A 142 0.43 -7.67 -14.68
C ALA A 142 -0.38 -7.53 -13.38
N LYS A 143 -0.53 -8.65 -12.67
CA LYS A 143 -1.07 -8.67 -11.31
C LYS A 143 -0.03 -9.22 -10.36
N CYS A 144 -0.03 -8.68 -9.15
CA CYS A 144 0.82 -9.12 -8.05
C CYS A 144 0.05 -8.94 -6.74
N SER A 145 0.31 -9.80 -5.76
CA SER A 145 -0.15 -9.59 -4.40
C SER A 145 0.93 -9.95 -3.40
N PHE A 146 0.91 -9.25 -2.26
CA PHE A 146 1.73 -9.60 -1.12
C PHE A 146 0.93 -9.56 0.18
N VAL A 147 1.22 -10.49 1.07
CA VAL A 147 0.61 -10.60 2.40
C VAL A 147 1.72 -10.65 3.44
N GLY A 148 1.65 -9.70 4.37
CA GLY A 148 2.50 -9.62 5.55
C GLY A 148 1.66 -9.70 6.83
N ALA A 149 2.34 -9.57 7.97
CA ALA A 149 1.76 -9.39 9.29
C ALA A 149 1.18 -7.97 9.45
N ASP A 150 0.89 -7.60 10.70
CA ASP A 150 0.46 -6.26 11.08
C ASP A 150 1.41 -5.15 10.60
N GLY A 151 0.87 -3.94 10.42
CA GLY A 151 1.60 -2.77 9.96
C GLY A 151 2.82 -2.41 10.81
N TYR A 152 2.77 -2.55 12.14
CA TYR A 152 3.93 -2.32 13.01
C TYR A 152 5.03 -3.35 12.79
N TYR A 153 4.63 -4.61 12.67
CA TYR A 153 5.56 -5.71 12.42
C TYR A 153 6.21 -5.56 11.03
N GLU A 154 5.43 -5.33 9.99
CA GLU A 154 5.94 -5.17 8.63
C GLU A 154 6.81 -3.91 8.48
N THR A 155 6.46 -2.80 9.11
CA THR A 155 7.31 -1.60 9.12
C THR A 155 8.68 -1.91 9.74
N SER A 156 8.68 -2.61 10.88
CA SER A 156 9.92 -3.05 11.54
C SER A 156 10.73 -4.01 10.67
N ARG A 157 10.08 -5.01 10.07
CA ARG A 157 10.69 -5.96 9.15
C ARG A 157 11.32 -5.24 7.96
N ILE A 158 10.59 -4.35 7.28
CA ILE A 158 11.10 -3.61 6.12
C ILE A 158 12.31 -2.76 6.50
N ALA A 159 12.28 -2.09 7.66
CA ALA A 159 13.42 -1.30 8.14
C ALA A 159 14.67 -2.16 8.38
N ILE A 160 14.52 -3.28 9.09
CA ILE A 160 15.60 -4.22 9.41
C ILE A 160 16.14 -4.88 8.13
N GLU A 161 15.25 -5.42 7.30
CA GLU A 161 15.61 -6.10 6.06
C GLU A 161 16.27 -5.14 5.06
N THR A 162 15.88 -3.87 5.04
CA THR A 162 16.57 -2.81 4.27
C THR A 162 18.00 -2.61 4.80
N ALA A 163 18.19 -2.45 6.11
CA ALA A 163 19.52 -2.28 6.70
C ALA A 163 20.43 -3.48 6.42
N LEU A 164 19.89 -4.69 6.53
CA LEU A 164 20.61 -5.92 6.23
C LEU A 164 20.95 -6.04 4.73
N THR A 165 20.02 -5.67 3.84
CA THR A 165 20.28 -5.60 2.39
C THR A 165 21.45 -4.67 2.08
N LEU A 166 21.45 -3.46 2.67
CA LEU A 166 22.52 -2.47 2.46
C LEU A 166 23.88 -2.97 2.97
N ARG A 167 23.89 -3.73 4.06
CA ARG A 167 25.12 -4.23 4.68
C ARG A 167 25.68 -5.47 3.98
N TYR A 168 24.84 -6.45 3.69
CA TYR A 168 25.27 -7.80 3.30
C TYR A 168 25.13 -8.07 1.80
N ASP A 169 24.26 -7.36 1.09
CA ASP A 169 24.01 -7.57 -0.34
C ASP A 169 24.62 -6.48 -1.23
N ARG A 170 25.61 -5.72 -0.72
CA ARG A 170 26.20 -4.55 -1.39
C ARG A 170 26.71 -4.81 -2.81
N SER A 171 27.16 -6.03 -3.12
CA SER A 171 27.60 -6.42 -4.47
C SER A 171 26.44 -6.46 -5.48
N LYS A 172 25.22 -6.76 -5.02
CA LYS A 172 24.00 -6.86 -5.84
C LYS A 172 23.30 -5.51 -6.06
N LEU A 173 23.62 -4.49 -5.26
CA LEU A 173 22.93 -3.20 -5.30
C LEU A 173 23.39 -2.34 -6.47
N ALA A 174 22.41 -1.77 -7.18
CA ALA A 174 22.61 -0.86 -8.31
C ALA A 174 23.36 0.42 -7.91
N PHE A 175 23.11 0.92 -6.69
CA PHE A 175 23.70 2.17 -6.19
C PHE A 175 24.61 1.90 -4.99
N LYS A 176 25.73 2.64 -4.90
CA LYS A 176 26.73 2.47 -3.83
C LYS A 176 26.61 3.47 -2.67
N GLY A 177 25.71 4.44 -2.77
CA GLY A 177 25.42 5.45 -1.76
C GLY A 177 24.44 6.52 -2.26
N GLY A 178 24.06 7.45 -1.37
CA GLY A 178 23.13 8.54 -1.65
C GLY A 178 21.96 8.59 -0.65
N VAL A 179 21.02 9.51 -0.88
CA VAL A 179 19.74 9.56 -0.17
C VAL A 179 18.71 8.86 -1.04
N LEU A 180 18.42 7.61 -0.71
CA LEU A 180 17.62 6.71 -1.54
C LEU A 180 16.40 6.21 -0.77
N THR A 181 15.31 5.94 -1.49
CA THR A 181 14.20 5.18 -0.91
C THR A 181 14.59 3.69 -0.79
N PRO A 182 13.98 2.91 0.12
CA PRO A 182 14.29 1.48 0.26
C PRO A 182 14.12 0.71 -1.06
N SER A 183 13.09 1.04 -1.84
CA SER A 183 12.86 0.49 -3.17
C SER A 183 14.03 0.77 -4.13
N ALA A 184 14.52 2.02 -4.16
CA ALA A 184 15.66 2.39 -5.00
C ALA A 184 16.97 1.76 -4.53
N ALA A 185 17.20 1.72 -3.23
CA ALA A 185 18.45 1.24 -2.66
C ALA A 185 18.60 -0.30 -2.72
N GLY A 186 17.51 -1.02 -2.41
CA GLY A 186 17.51 -2.47 -2.26
C GLY A 186 17.08 -3.24 -3.51
N GLY A 187 16.13 -2.70 -4.30
CA GLY A 187 15.58 -3.37 -5.48
C GLY A 187 15.17 -4.82 -5.20
N THR A 188 15.45 -5.73 -6.14
CA THR A 188 15.15 -7.17 -6.01
C THR A 188 15.84 -7.82 -4.81
N ALA A 189 17.03 -7.38 -4.42
CA ALA A 189 17.73 -7.97 -3.26
C ALA A 189 16.95 -7.75 -1.95
N LEU A 190 16.27 -6.61 -1.80
CA LEU A 190 15.38 -6.36 -0.67
C LEU A 190 14.11 -7.22 -0.78
N VAL A 191 13.55 -7.39 -1.98
CA VAL A 191 12.37 -8.24 -2.19
C VAL A 191 12.66 -9.70 -1.80
N ASP A 192 13.79 -10.25 -2.24
CA ASP A 192 14.21 -11.61 -1.92
C ASP A 192 14.32 -11.81 -0.40
N ARG A 193 14.85 -10.80 0.29
CA ARG A 193 14.97 -10.74 1.75
C ARG A 193 13.62 -10.72 2.46
N LEU A 194 12.71 -9.85 2.01
CA LEU A 194 11.34 -9.78 2.55
C LEU A 194 10.61 -11.11 2.41
N VAL A 195 10.70 -11.76 1.23
CA VAL A 195 10.12 -13.08 0.99
C VAL A 195 10.75 -14.13 1.91
N ALA A 196 12.08 -14.15 2.02
CA ALA A 196 12.79 -15.08 2.91
C ALA A 196 12.46 -14.86 4.40
N SER A 197 12.07 -13.64 4.79
CA SER A 197 11.66 -13.29 6.15
C SER A 197 10.18 -13.55 6.48
N GLY A 198 9.41 -14.05 5.51
CA GLY A 198 8.03 -14.52 5.71
C GLY A 198 6.95 -13.73 4.97
N VAL A 199 7.29 -12.71 4.18
CA VAL A 199 6.30 -12.04 3.31
C VAL A 199 5.85 -13.01 2.22
N LYS A 200 4.55 -13.31 2.16
CA LYS A 200 3.99 -14.10 1.06
C LYS A 200 3.91 -13.20 -0.17
N PHE A 201 4.44 -13.67 -1.29
CA PHE A 201 4.42 -12.94 -2.56
C PHE A 201 3.90 -13.84 -3.67
N LYS A 202 2.98 -13.31 -4.49
CA LYS A 202 2.40 -14.01 -5.63
C LYS A 202 2.41 -13.09 -6.86
N MET A 203 2.98 -13.58 -7.95
CA MET A 203 3.05 -12.88 -9.23
C MET A 203 2.13 -13.54 -10.25
N GLY A 204 1.57 -12.75 -11.17
CA GLY A 204 0.68 -13.20 -12.24
C GLY A 204 -0.80 -13.17 -11.87
N GLU A 205 -1.12 -13.39 -10.60
CA GLU A 205 -2.48 -13.34 -10.08
C GLU A 205 -2.53 -12.78 -8.65
N TRP A 206 -3.72 -12.42 -8.21
CA TRP A 206 -3.97 -12.07 -6.82
C TRP A 206 -4.16 -13.34 -5.98
N MET A 207 -3.72 -13.27 -4.72
CA MET A 207 -4.04 -14.27 -3.72
C MET A 207 -5.56 -14.30 -3.48
N GLU A 208 -6.11 -15.50 -3.35
CA GLU A 208 -7.52 -15.69 -3.02
C GLU A 208 -7.72 -15.53 -1.51
N SER A 209 -8.96 -15.36 -1.06
CA SER A 209 -9.25 -15.16 0.38
C SER A 209 -8.69 -16.27 1.28
N SER A 210 -8.59 -17.50 0.76
CA SER A 210 -7.96 -18.63 1.47
C SER A 210 -6.46 -18.48 1.71
N ASP A 211 -5.78 -17.68 0.88
CA ASP A 211 -4.34 -17.50 0.92
C ASP A 211 -3.92 -16.36 1.89
N LEU A 212 -4.88 -15.51 2.27
CA LEU A 212 -4.66 -14.29 3.07
C LEU A 212 -4.51 -14.52 4.57
N ALA A 213 -4.38 -15.78 5.01
CA ALA A 213 -4.08 -16.06 6.42
C ALA A 213 -2.76 -15.37 6.83
N PRO A 214 -2.64 -14.91 8.09
CA PRO A 214 -1.41 -14.32 8.59
C PRO A 214 -0.21 -15.24 8.30
N PRO A 215 0.98 -14.68 7.98
CA PRO A 215 2.19 -15.48 7.90
C PRO A 215 2.41 -16.22 9.22
N SER A 216 2.63 -17.54 9.16
CA SER A 216 2.97 -18.37 10.31
C SER A 216 4.37 -18.07 10.85
#